data_AF-A0AAN7PBM6-F1
#
_entry.id   AF-A0AAN7PBM6-F1
#
_cell.length_a   1.000
_cell.length_b   1.000
_cell.length_c   1.000
_cell.angle_alpha   90.00
_cell.angle_beta   90.00
_cell.angle_gamma   90.00
#
_symmetry.space_group_name_H-M   'P 1'
#
loop_
_entity.id
_entity.type
_entity.pdbx_description
1 polymer ?
#
loop_
_entity_poly.entity_id
_entity_poly.type
_entity_poly.pdbx_seq_one_letter_code
_entity_poly.pdbx_strand_id
1 'polypeptide(L)'
;MQEHLGNNFQIQCWFKPNSNFEKVTESIIPLTNGFTKNDFVIIMMVGGNNALKGNKINKNSIENVMKCSNFTNLFLVSIPIWQGRPVLNQLIYNLNLNFYHLSNEYSNVFIDVNDIISPKDYVRHGLHLNVNGKEKICKYVSGVILQQLQLYDEKYYEQCKHINYNNLKTIVPSLATSNGKQSNDTYYKCNGLNDLSVCVEYANNNWCSFKCHLNSQNTTVKMLMDFYYLPGSAPCRAVLLAAKAVGVELNLKVLDLMKGEHLTPEFLKINPQHTIPTLVDNGFALWESRAIMTYLVSKYGKNDSLYPKDPQTRAVIDQRLYFDLGTLYGRLSDYYYPVLFGGASYDPEKLTKLEDAVKFLDTFLEGHDFAVGNSLTVADLSLVATVSTLDVMDFDLTPYSNVLRWFEKVKATAPFYDEANGKNVKIFKQMADSLLKK
;
A
#
# COMPACT_ATOMS: atom_id res chain seq x y z
N MET A 1 1.67 13.02 -16.50
CA MET A 1 1.98 12.39 -15.18
C MET A 1 0.76 12.38 -14.28
N GLN A 2 0.17 13.53 -13.91
CA GLN A 2 -0.98 13.56 -12.98
C GLN A 2 -2.16 12.72 -13.48
N GLU A 3 -2.48 12.84 -14.77
CA GLU A 3 -3.53 12.04 -15.42
C GLU A 3 -3.27 10.52 -15.35
N HIS A 4 -2.01 10.07 -15.29
CA HIS A 4 -1.66 8.65 -15.29
C HIS A 4 -1.48 8.07 -13.89
N LEU A 5 -0.99 8.87 -12.94
CA LEU A 5 -0.89 8.48 -11.54
C LEU A 5 -2.23 8.65 -10.80
N GLY A 6 -3.15 9.45 -11.33
CA GLY A 6 -4.46 9.72 -10.74
C GLY A 6 -4.39 10.69 -9.56
N ASN A 7 -5.54 10.96 -8.93
CA ASN A 7 -5.66 11.94 -7.83
C ASN A 7 -4.96 11.51 -6.54
N ASN A 8 -4.41 10.29 -6.51
CA ASN A 8 -3.75 9.74 -5.35
C ASN A 8 -2.36 10.33 -5.09
N PHE A 9 -1.80 11.03 -6.08
CA PHE A 9 -0.48 11.60 -6.02
C PHE A 9 -0.56 13.11 -6.18
N GLN A 10 0.07 13.85 -5.28
CA GLN A 10 0.30 15.27 -5.50
C GLN A 10 1.53 15.41 -6.38
N ILE A 11 1.34 15.77 -7.66
CA ILE A 11 2.45 15.98 -8.57
C ILE A 11 2.79 17.45 -8.66
N GLN A 12 4.00 17.77 -8.20
CA GLN A 12 4.62 19.05 -8.48
C GLN A 12 5.65 18.88 -9.58
N CYS A 13 5.51 19.65 -10.65
CA CYS A 13 6.47 19.66 -11.75
C CYS A 13 7.25 20.97 -11.73
N TRP A 14 8.58 20.84 -11.71
CA TRP A 14 9.48 21.97 -11.85
C TRP A 14 10.26 21.85 -13.16
N PHE A 15 10.33 22.95 -13.90
CA PHE A 15 11.08 23.00 -15.14
C PHE A 15 12.18 24.08 -15.08
N LYS A 16 13.42 23.68 -15.38
CA LYS A 16 14.57 24.57 -15.51
C LYS A 16 15.05 24.58 -16.97
N PRO A 17 14.60 25.55 -17.79
CA PRO A 17 14.99 25.61 -19.20
C PRO A 17 16.50 25.76 -19.35
N ASN A 18 17.06 25.11 -20.38
CA ASN A 18 18.47 25.27 -20.77
C ASN A 18 19.50 24.99 -19.65
N SER A 19 19.16 24.12 -18.69
CA SER A 19 20.05 23.72 -17.60
C SER A 19 20.90 22.50 -17.94
N ASN A 20 22.07 22.38 -17.29
CA ASN A 20 22.81 21.13 -17.20
C ASN A 20 22.41 20.38 -15.91
N PHE A 21 22.87 19.13 -15.77
CA PHE A 21 22.52 18.28 -14.63
C PHE A 21 23.01 18.86 -13.29
N GLU A 22 24.21 19.43 -13.27
CA GLU A 22 24.78 20.12 -12.10
C GLU A 22 23.81 21.17 -11.54
N LYS A 23 23.39 22.13 -12.37
CA LYS A 23 22.45 23.17 -11.95
C LYS A 23 21.08 22.65 -11.55
N VAL A 24 20.65 21.49 -12.05
CA VAL A 24 19.40 20.84 -11.60
C VAL A 24 19.59 20.29 -10.19
N THR A 25 20.68 19.55 -9.96
CA THR A 25 20.96 18.95 -8.65
C THR A 25 21.30 19.97 -7.57
N GLU A 26 21.92 21.12 -7.89
CA GLU A 26 22.10 22.22 -6.93
C GLU A 26 20.77 22.76 -6.37
N SER A 27 19.72 22.72 -7.19
CA SER A 27 18.41 23.23 -6.82
C SER A 27 17.51 22.17 -6.16
N ILE A 28 17.88 20.88 -6.21
CA ILE A 28 16.98 19.82 -5.76
C ILE A 28 16.74 19.87 -4.25
N ILE A 29 17.80 20.06 -3.45
CA ILE A 29 17.72 20.05 -1.98
C ILE A 29 16.76 21.11 -1.44
N PRO A 30 16.85 22.41 -1.84
CA PRO A 30 15.88 23.39 -1.36
C PRO A 30 14.46 23.15 -1.92
N LEU A 31 14.32 22.57 -3.13
CA LEU A 31 13.01 22.26 -3.72
C LEU A 31 12.31 21.07 -3.04
N THR A 32 13.08 20.13 -2.51
CA THR A 32 12.58 18.93 -1.83
C THR A 32 12.65 19.07 -0.31
N ASN A 33 12.76 20.30 0.21
CA ASN A 33 12.73 20.55 1.64
C ASN A 33 11.38 20.09 2.23
N GLY A 34 11.42 19.26 3.26
CA GLY A 34 10.24 18.66 3.88
C GLY A 34 9.74 17.37 3.21
N PHE A 35 10.39 16.91 2.13
CA PHE A 35 10.07 15.62 1.52
C PHE A 35 10.55 14.47 2.41
N THR A 36 9.86 13.35 2.32
CA THR A 36 10.07 12.13 3.11
C THR A 36 10.20 10.91 2.20
N LYS A 37 10.40 9.73 2.81
CA LYS A 37 10.48 8.44 2.11
C LYS A 37 9.16 7.98 1.50
N ASN A 38 8.08 8.73 1.71
CA ASN A 38 6.81 8.52 1.02
C ASN A 38 6.68 9.39 -0.24
N ASP A 39 7.57 10.37 -0.40
CA ASP A 39 7.59 11.27 -1.55
C ASP A 39 8.50 10.74 -2.65
N PHE A 40 8.20 11.17 -3.87
CA PHE A 40 8.90 10.76 -5.09
C PHE A 40 9.46 11.98 -5.80
N VAL A 41 10.74 11.93 -6.14
CA VAL A 41 11.39 12.94 -6.95
C VAL A 41 11.85 12.31 -8.24
N ILE A 42 11.41 12.85 -9.37
CA ILE A 42 11.78 12.37 -10.69
C ILE A 42 12.63 13.44 -11.35
N ILE A 43 13.89 13.12 -11.61
CA ILE A 43 14.76 13.98 -12.42
C ILE A 43 14.72 13.46 -13.85
N MET A 44 14.11 14.25 -14.75
CA MET A 44 14.14 14.00 -16.18
C MET A 44 14.85 15.15 -16.89
N MET A 45 15.95 14.81 -17.56
CA MET A 45 16.69 15.76 -18.40
C MET A 45 16.26 15.61 -19.86
N VAL A 46 15.85 16.72 -20.48
CA VAL A 46 15.42 16.72 -21.89
C VAL A 46 16.52 17.34 -22.75
N GLY A 47 16.85 16.68 -23.86
CA GLY A 47 17.97 17.02 -24.72
C GLY A 47 17.97 18.47 -25.20
N GLY A 48 18.96 19.23 -24.73
CA GLY A 48 19.42 20.50 -25.27
C GLY A 48 20.94 20.58 -25.16
N ASN A 49 21.59 21.48 -25.92
CA ASN A 49 23.05 21.56 -25.98
C ASN A 49 23.73 21.71 -24.60
N ASN A 50 23.07 22.37 -23.64
CA ASN A 50 23.61 22.53 -22.30
C ASN A 50 23.55 21.25 -21.45
N ALA A 51 22.61 20.33 -21.70
CA ALA A 51 22.56 19.04 -21.01
C ALA A 51 23.77 18.15 -21.35
N LEU A 52 24.39 18.39 -22.52
CA LEU A 52 25.57 17.66 -23.00
C LEU A 52 26.89 18.34 -22.63
N LYS A 53 26.86 19.52 -22.00
CA LYS A 53 28.07 20.22 -21.54
C LYS A 53 28.65 19.52 -20.32
N GLY A 54 29.84 18.97 -20.47
CA GLY A 54 30.46 18.10 -19.46
C GLY A 54 29.87 16.71 -19.58
N ASN A 55 30.52 15.84 -20.36
CA ASN A 55 30.13 14.43 -20.56
C ASN A 55 30.33 13.54 -19.31
N LYS A 56 30.45 14.16 -18.13
CA LYS A 56 30.69 13.52 -16.84
C LYS A 56 29.87 14.24 -15.78
N ILE A 57 29.31 13.46 -14.87
CA ILE A 57 28.66 13.99 -13.67
C ILE A 57 29.77 14.37 -12.69
N ASN A 58 29.75 15.61 -12.19
CA ASN A 58 30.74 16.06 -11.23
C ASN A 58 30.41 15.61 -9.81
N LYS A 59 31.41 15.63 -8.92
CA LYS A 59 31.27 15.17 -7.53
C LYS A 59 30.16 15.89 -6.77
N ASN A 60 30.00 17.21 -6.94
CA ASN A 60 28.96 17.98 -6.26
C ASN A 60 27.56 17.52 -6.66
N SER A 61 27.34 17.19 -7.94
CA SER A 61 26.05 16.68 -8.42
C SER A 61 25.73 15.33 -7.79
N ILE A 62 26.73 14.47 -7.64
CA ILE A 62 26.62 13.17 -6.96
C ILE A 62 26.24 13.38 -5.49
N GLU A 63 26.92 14.29 -4.78
CA GLU A 63 26.63 14.62 -3.38
C GLU A 63 25.21 15.17 -3.18
N ASN A 64 24.71 15.99 -4.10
CA ASN A 64 23.35 16.52 -4.04
C ASN A 64 22.30 15.42 -4.29
N VAL A 65 22.55 14.53 -5.24
CA VAL A 65 21.71 13.36 -5.50
C VAL A 65 21.66 12.44 -4.28
N MET A 66 22.81 12.13 -3.68
CA MET A 66 22.90 11.34 -2.44
C MET A 66 22.13 11.98 -1.29
N LYS A 67 22.32 13.28 -1.07
CA LYS A 67 21.62 14.00 -0.01
C LYS A 67 20.11 13.90 -0.20
N CYS A 68 19.62 14.07 -1.43
CA CYS A 68 18.21 13.92 -1.74
C CYS A 68 17.72 12.48 -1.50
N SER A 69 18.46 11.47 -1.97
CA SER A 69 18.05 10.07 -1.84
C SER A 69 18.00 9.58 -0.40
N ASN A 70 18.76 10.20 0.52
CA ASN A 70 18.72 9.84 1.94
C ASN A 70 17.35 10.04 2.60
N PHE A 71 16.55 11.00 2.14
CA PHE A 71 15.27 11.32 2.76
C PHE A 71 14.06 11.12 1.86
N THR A 72 14.21 10.94 0.55
CA THR A 72 13.09 10.72 -0.39
C THR A 72 13.40 9.65 -1.44
N ASN A 73 12.40 9.16 -2.18
CA ASN A 73 12.62 8.22 -3.28
C ASN A 73 12.97 8.98 -4.56
N LEU A 74 14.15 8.73 -5.13
CA LEU A 74 14.63 9.45 -6.29
C LEU A 74 14.69 8.55 -7.52
N PHE A 75 14.12 9.04 -8.62
CA PHE A 75 14.10 8.40 -9.93
C PHE A 75 14.92 9.23 -10.92
N LEU A 76 15.92 8.62 -11.52
CA LEU A 76 16.72 9.23 -12.59
C LEU A 76 16.23 8.68 -13.93
N VAL A 77 15.67 9.56 -14.76
CA VAL A 77 15.18 9.18 -16.09
C VAL A 77 16.26 9.45 -17.13
N SER A 78 16.51 8.46 -17.99
CA SER A 78 17.50 8.60 -19.06
C SER A 78 17.16 9.74 -20.02
N ILE A 79 18.21 10.36 -20.57
CA ILE A 79 18.07 11.38 -21.62
C ILE A 79 17.68 10.66 -22.92
N PRO A 80 16.58 11.04 -23.59
CA PRO A 80 16.19 10.49 -24.88
C PRO A 80 17.26 10.75 -25.95
N ILE A 81 17.63 9.71 -26.71
CA ILE A 81 18.55 9.84 -27.86
C ILE A 81 17.97 10.76 -28.94
N TRP A 82 18.82 11.44 -29.71
CA TRP A 82 18.37 12.25 -30.84
C TRP A 82 18.35 11.48 -32.14
N GLN A 83 17.36 11.73 -32.99
CA GLN A 83 17.35 11.12 -34.32
C GLN A 83 18.36 11.75 -35.25
N GLY A 84 19.11 10.90 -35.95
CA GLY A 84 20.04 11.33 -37.00
C GLY A 84 21.25 12.10 -36.45
N ARG A 85 21.58 11.98 -35.16
CA ARG A 85 22.74 12.66 -34.53
C ARG A 85 23.68 11.66 -33.81
N PRO A 86 24.38 10.76 -34.52
CA PRO A 86 25.20 9.71 -33.90
C PRO A 86 26.26 10.21 -32.90
N VAL A 87 26.94 11.31 -33.23
CA VAL A 87 27.98 11.91 -32.35
C VAL A 87 27.40 12.40 -31.03
N LEU A 88 26.21 13.01 -31.06
CA LEU A 88 25.54 13.53 -29.87
C LEU A 88 24.91 12.39 -29.08
N ASN A 89 24.44 11.34 -29.75
CA ASN A 89 23.94 10.12 -29.12
C ASN A 89 25.01 9.38 -28.34
N GLN A 90 26.28 9.41 -28.78
CA GLN A 90 27.37 8.85 -27.99
C GLN A 90 27.57 9.58 -26.65
N LEU A 91 27.42 10.91 -26.64
CA LEU A 91 27.49 11.70 -25.42
C LEU A 91 26.29 11.43 -24.50
N ILE A 92 25.09 11.32 -25.08
CA ILE A 92 23.86 10.95 -24.36
C ILE A 92 24.02 9.57 -23.72
N TYR A 93 24.54 8.59 -24.46
CA TYR A 93 24.79 7.24 -23.96
C TYR A 93 25.74 7.25 -22.77
N ASN A 94 26.87 7.95 -22.88
CA ASN A 94 27.84 8.07 -21.77
C ASN A 94 27.22 8.75 -20.53
N LEU A 95 26.37 9.76 -20.72
CA LEU A 95 25.66 10.41 -19.60
C LEU A 95 24.63 9.49 -18.97
N ASN A 96 23.86 8.74 -19.76
CA ASN A 96 22.89 7.76 -19.27
C ASN A 96 23.58 6.62 -18.51
N LEU A 97 24.75 6.15 -18.96
CA LEU A 97 25.57 5.22 -18.20
C LEU A 97 25.98 5.79 -16.84
N ASN A 98 26.37 7.07 -16.79
CA ASN A 98 26.67 7.70 -15.50
C ASN A 98 25.42 7.79 -14.59
N PHE A 99 24.23 8.06 -15.13
CA PHE A 99 22.97 8.02 -14.36
C PHE A 99 22.66 6.62 -13.83
N TYR A 100 22.88 5.58 -14.63
CA TYR A 100 22.71 4.19 -14.22
C TYR A 100 23.69 3.78 -13.11
N HIS A 101 24.97 4.15 -13.22
CA HIS A 101 25.93 3.89 -12.15
C HIS A 101 25.57 4.64 -10.87
N LEU A 102 25.20 5.92 -11.00
CA LEU A 102 24.76 6.76 -9.90
C LEU A 102 23.51 6.19 -9.20
N SER A 103 22.59 5.58 -9.96
CA SER A 103 21.40 5.00 -9.38
C SER A 103 21.71 3.75 -8.57
N ASN A 104 22.56 2.87 -9.10
CA ASN A 104 22.94 1.63 -8.43
C ASN A 104 23.75 1.88 -7.16
N GLU A 105 24.61 2.90 -7.15
CA GLU A 105 25.47 3.20 -6.00
C GLU A 105 24.69 3.76 -4.80
N TYR A 106 23.62 4.53 -5.05
CA TYR A 106 22.91 5.27 -4.01
C TYR A 106 21.43 4.90 -3.87
N SER A 107 21.10 3.66 -4.24
CA SER A 107 19.76 3.07 -4.11
C SER A 107 18.65 3.91 -4.78
N ASN A 108 18.96 4.59 -5.87
CA ASN A 108 17.98 5.29 -6.70
C ASN A 108 17.51 4.36 -7.83
N VAL A 109 16.35 4.64 -8.40
CA VAL A 109 15.85 3.88 -9.56
C VAL A 109 16.23 4.61 -10.84
N PHE A 110 16.93 3.93 -11.73
CA PHE A 110 17.14 4.41 -13.10
C PHE A 110 16.05 3.90 -14.02
N ILE A 111 15.41 4.83 -14.75
CA ILE A 111 14.40 4.52 -15.76
C ILE A 111 14.99 4.81 -17.13
N ASP A 112 15.30 3.76 -17.88
CA ASP A 112 15.66 3.94 -19.28
C ASP A 112 14.41 4.07 -20.15
N VAL A 113 14.26 5.24 -20.78
CA VAL A 113 13.16 5.53 -21.70
C VAL A 113 13.53 5.31 -23.17
N ASN A 114 14.78 4.97 -23.49
CA ASN A 114 15.22 4.83 -24.87
C ASN A 114 14.62 3.60 -25.58
N ASP A 115 14.26 2.56 -24.83
CA ASP A 115 13.68 1.33 -25.38
C ASP A 115 12.21 1.47 -25.78
N ILE A 116 11.50 2.48 -25.23
CA ILE A 116 10.07 2.69 -25.47
C ILE A 116 9.78 3.76 -26.54
N ILE A 117 10.79 4.55 -26.90
CA ILE A 117 10.68 5.65 -27.85
C ILE A 117 11.23 5.22 -29.22
N SER A 118 10.55 5.65 -30.27
CA SER A 118 10.83 5.25 -31.65
C SER A 118 10.91 6.48 -32.56
N PRO A 119 11.36 6.34 -33.82
CA PRO A 119 11.51 7.48 -34.70
C PRO A 119 10.24 8.34 -34.92
N LYS A 120 9.06 7.73 -34.81
CA LYS A 120 7.77 8.44 -34.91
C LYS A 120 7.42 9.30 -33.69
N ASP A 121 8.17 9.19 -32.60
CA ASP A 121 7.89 9.88 -31.32
C ASP A 121 8.60 11.24 -31.20
N TYR A 122 9.31 11.67 -32.24
CA TYR A 122 10.00 12.95 -32.29
C TYR A 122 9.30 13.90 -33.25
N VAL A 123 9.55 15.19 -33.05
CA VAL A 123 9.23 16.21 -34.05
C VAL A 123 10.16 16.06 -35.27
N ARG A 124 9.79 16.66 -36.41
CA ARG A 124 10.47 16.48 -37.71
C ARG A 124 11.99 16.67 -37.69
N HIS A 125 12.52 17.52 -36.82
CA HIS A 125 13.96 17.78 -36.70
C HIS A 125 14.69 16.82 -35.74
N GLY A 126 14.00 15.87 -35.11
CA GLY A 126 14.59 14.76 -34.35
C GLY A 126 15.21 15.08 -32.99
N LEU A 127 15.20 16.35 -32.55
CA LEU A 127 15.84 16.81 -31.29
C LEU A 127 14.87 16.85 -30.10
N HIS A 128 13.57 16.96 -30.37
CA HIS A 128 12.54 17.05 -29.33
C HIS A 128 11.49 15.96 -29.53
N LEU A 129 10.94 15.46 -28.44
CA LEU A 129 9.79 14.56 -28.49
C LEU A 129 8.55 15.32 -28.94
N ASN A 130 7.76 14.69 -29.81
CA ASN A 130 6.42 15.17 -30.10
C ASN A 130 5.46 14.80 -28.94
N VAL A 131 4.18 15.17 -29.06
CA VAL A 131 3.18 14.91 -28.02
C VAL A 131 3.11 13.42 -27.67
N ASN A 132 3.09 12.54 -28.68
CA ASN A 132 3.04 11.10 -28.48
C ASN A 132 4.27 10.57 -27.74
N GLY A 133 5.47 11.06 -28.08
CA GLY A 133 6.69 10.69 -27.37
C GLY A 133 6.70 11.12 -25.91
N LYS A 134 6.22 12.34 -25.61
CA LYS A 134 6.08 12.82 -24.23
C LYS A 134 5.07 11.99 -23.44
N GLU A 135 3.94 11.66 -24.05
CA GLU A 135 2.89 10.83 -23.44
C GLU A 135 3.41 9.42 -23.12
N LYS A 136 4.11 8.78 -24.06
CA LYS A 136 4.74 7.46 -23.85
C LYS A 136 5.69 7.44 -22.65
N ILE A 137 6.58 8.43 -22.57
CA ILE A 137 7.50 8.53 -21.43
C ILE A 137 6.71 8.70 -20.13
N CYS A 138 5.70 9.58 -20.12
CA CYS A 138 4.88 9.78 -18.93
C CYS A 138 4.20 8.48 -18.48
N LYS A 139 3.61 7.72 -19.41
CA LYS A 139 2.96 6.43 -19.10
C LYS A 139 3.95 5.42 -18.54
N TYR A 140 5.11 5.29 -19.16
CA TYR A 140 6.14 4.34 -18.73
C TYR A 140 6.70 4.69 -17.35
N VAL A 141 7.10 5.94 -17.13
CA VAL A 141 7.59 6.42 -15.83
C VAL A 141 6.52 6.22 -14.75
N SER A 142 5.25 6.54 -15.05
CA SER A 142 4.14 6.31 -14.11
C SER A 142 3.98 4.83 -13.77
N GLY A 143 4.08 3.94 -14.77
CA GLY A 143 4.01 2.49 -14.56
C GLY A 143 5.12 1.97 -13.66
N VAL A 144 6.37 2.44 -13.84
CA VAL A 144 7.50 2.06 -12.97
C VAL A 144 7.29 2.54 -11.54
N ILE A 145 6.75 3.74 -11.35
CA ILE A 145 6.42 4.28 -10.01
C ILE A 145 5.35 3.43 -9.33
N LEU A 146 4.27 3.10 -10.04
CA LEU A 146 3.19 2.25 -9.52
C LEU A 146 3.69 0.85 -9.17
N GLN A 147 4.59 0.28 -9.97
CA GLN A 147 5.22 -1.01 -9.70
C GLN A 147 6.10 -0.98 -8.45
N GLN A 148 6.92 0.08 -8.29
CA GLN A 148 7.74 0.27 -7.08
C GLN A 148 6.90 0.45 -5.81
N LEU A 149 5.75 1.10 -5.95
CA LEU A 149 4.77 1.26 -4.87
C LEU A 149 3.94 0.00 -4.59
N GLN A 150 4.12 -1.09 -5.35
CA GLN A 150 3.29 -2.30 -5.28
C GLN A 150 1.79 -2.03 -5.48
N LEU A 151 1.43 -0.94 -6.14
CA LEU A 151 0.04 -0.54 -6.44
C LEU A 151 -0.44 -1.10 -7.79
N TYR A 152 0.14 -2.22 -8.24
CA TYR A 152 -0.12 -2.80 -9.55
C TYR A 152 -1.39 -3.67 -9.52
N ASP A 153 -2.50 -3.15 -10.07
CA ASP A 153 -3.72 -3.91 -10.36
C ASP A 153 -3.91 -3.96 -11.89
N GLU A 154 -4.01 -5.17 -12.46
CA GLU A 154 -4.21 -5.43 -13.90
C GLU A 154 -5.45 -4.69 -14.46
N LYS A 155 -6.43 -4.35 -13.61
CA LYS A 155 -7.63 -3.58 -13.99
C LYS A 155 -7.34 -2.14 -14.44
N TYR A 156 -6.26 -1.52 -13.96
CA TYR A 156 -5.99 -0.10 -14.20
C TYR A 156 -5.48 0.16 -15.64
N TYR A 157 -4.85 -0.84 -16.26
CA TYR A 157 -4.34 -0.76 -17.63
C TYR A 157 -5.48 -0.77 -18.67
N GLU A 158 -6.55 -1.53 -18.44
CA GLU A 158 -7.70 -1.62 -19.36
C GLU A 158 -8.59 -0.37 -19.34
N GLN A 159 -8.71 0.31 -18.19
CA GLN A 159 -9.49 1.56 -18.11
C GLN A 159 -8.83 2.74 -18.85
N CYS A 160 -7.50 2.69 -19.01
CA CYS A 160 -6.75 3.76 -19.68
C CYS A 160 -6.75 3.65 -21.23
N LYS A 161 -7.40 2.64 -21.82
CA LYS A 161 -7.45 2.45 -23.29
C LYS A 161 -8.51 3.30 -24.01
N HIS A 162 -9.46 3.90 -23.30
CA HIS A 162 -10.64 4.53 -23.92
C HIS A 162 -10.83 5.99 -23.51
N ILE A 163 -9.95 6.89 -23.97
CA ILE A 163 -10.25 8.33 -23.98
C ILE A 163 -9.92 8.88 -25.37
N ASN A 164 -10.96 9.40 -26.04
CA ASN A 164 -11.01 9.77 -27.46
C ASN A 164 -10.56 11.23 -27.71
N TYR A 165 -9.98 11.48 -28.88
CA TYR A 165 -8.85 12.38 -29.14
C TYR A 165 -9.18 13.68 -29.90
N ASN A 166 -10.44 14.16 -29.91
CA ASN A 166 -10.86 15.13 -30.93
C ASN A 166 -10.84 16.64 -30.56
N ASN A 167 -10.37 17.06 -29.38
CA ASN A 167 -10.47 18.49 -28.98
C ASN A 167 -9.14 19.27 -28.77
N LEU A 168 -7.98 18.76 -29.18
CA LEU A 168 -6.68 19.40 -28.90
C LEU A 168 -6.07 20.22 -30.04
N LYS A 169 -6.88 20.79 -30.95
CA LYS A 169 -6.36 21.53 -32.12
C LYS A 169 -6.06 23.03 -31.94
N THR A 170 -6.13 23.59 -30.73
CA THR A 170 -5.92 25.04 -30.55
C THR A 170 -5.20 25.41 -29.25
N ILE A 171 -3.97 24.90 -29.06
CA ILE A 171 -3.04 25.52 -28.09
C ILE A 171 -1.64 25.51 -28.68
N VAL A 172 -1.26 26.64 -29.28
CA VAL A 172 0.06 27.29 -29.43
C VAL A 172 -0.04 28.10 -30.73
N PRO A 173 -0.32 29.42 -30.63
CA PRO A 173 0.80 30.38 -30.57
C PRO A 173 0.47 31.69 -29.82
N SER A 174 1.03 31.93 -28.62
CA SER A 174 1.16 33.30 -28.05
C SER A 174 2.08 33.43 -26.83
N LEU A 175 3.07 32.56 -26.62
CA LEU A 175 4.05 32.72 -25.51
C LEU A 175 5.23 33.64 -25.86
N ALA A 176 5.11 34.42 -26.94
CA ALA A 176 6.03 35.51 -27.23
C ALA A 176 5.33 36.84 -26.95
N THR A 177 5.96 37.65 -26.11
CA THR A 177 5.68 39.07 -25.80
C THR A 177 4.65 39.34 -24.69
N SER A 178 5.15 39.62 -23.49
CA SER A 178 4.93 40.94 -22.86
C SER A 178 5.80 41.09 -21.61
N ASN A 179 6.56 42.17 -21.61
CA ASN A 179 7.22 42.72 -20.43
C ASN A 179 6.15 43.20 -19.45
N GLY A 180 6.25 42.82 -18.18
CA GLY A 180 5.41 43.40 -17.13
C GLY A 180 5.66 42.73 -15.79
N LYS A 181 6.36 43.42 -14.88
CA LYS A 181 6.33 43.12 -13.45
C LYS A 181 4.92 43.37 -12.92
N GLN A 182 4.32 42.37 -12.29
CA GLN A 182 3.86 42.42 -10.89
C GLN A 182 3.14 41.12 -10.52
N SER A 183 3.24 40.79 -9.23
CA SER A 183 2.58 39.69 -8.54
C SER A 183 1.13 39.46 -8.97
N ASN A 184 0.77 38.21 -9.23
CA ASN A 184 -0.40 37.53 -8.68
C ASN A 184 -0.45 36.11 -9.26
N ASP A 185 -0.74 35.13 -8.41
CA ASP A 185 -1.00 33.75 -8.81
C ASP A 185 -2.01 33.74 -9.96
N THR A 186 -1.60 33.19 -11.11
CA THR A 186 -2.46 33.15 -12.29
C THR A 186 -3.06 31.75 -12.39
N TYR A 187 -4.36 31.65 -12.09
CA TYR A 187 -5.11 30.42 -12.21
C TYR A 187 -5.58 30.23 -13.66
N TYR A 188 -5.17 29.14 -14.29
CA TYR A 188 -5.65 28.79 -15.62
C TYR A 188 -6.62 27.61 -15.52
N LYS A 189 -7.86 27.82 -16.01
CA LYS A 189 -8.84 26.75 -16.16
C LYS A 189 -8.48 25.96 -17.43
N CYS A 190 -8.26 24.65 -17.31
CA CYS A 190 -8.01 23.81 -18.47
C CYS A 190 -9.32 23.64 -19.26
N ASN A 191 -9.42 24.31 -20.42
CA ASN A 191 -10.58 24.15 -21.29
C ASN A 191 -10.72 22.68 -21.72
N GLY A 192 -11.81 22.03 -21.30
CA GLY A 192 -12.13 20.63 -21.60
C GLY A 192 -12.01 19.65 -20.44
N LEU A 193 -11.50 20.07 -19.28
CA LEU A 193 -11.47 19.29 -18.04
C LEU A 193 -12.07 20.15 -16.92
N ASN A 194 -13.36 19.97 -16.64
CA ASN A 194 -14.09 20.81 -15.68
C ASN A 194 -13.52 20.72 -14.25
N ASP A 195 -12.73 19.68 -13.96
CA ASP A 195 -12.25 19.36 -12.63
C ASP A 195 -10.75 19.63 -12.44
N LEU A 196 -10.00 20.07 -13.46
CA LEU A 196 -8.55 20.32 -13.36
C LEU A 196 -8.26 21.83 -13.37
N SER A 197 -7.62 22.32 -12.30
CA SER A 197 -7.03 23.66 -12.25
C SER A 197 -5.51 23.56 -12.14
N VAL A 198 -4.80 24.38 -12.93
CA VAL A 198 -3.34 24.45 -12.88
C VAL A 198 -2.97 25.81 -12.30
N CYS A 199 -2.27 25.79 -11.15
CA CYS A 199 -1.65 26.97 -10.59
C CYS A 199 -0.19 27.04 -11.07
N VAL A 200 0.18 28.17 -11.68
CA VAL A 200 1.56 28.46 -12.05
C VAL A 200 2.14 29.36 -10.98
N GLU A 201 2.93 28.79 -10.07
CA GLU A 201 3.71 29.55 -9.12
C GLU A 201 5.10 29.78 -9.73
N TYR A 202 5.45 31.04 -9.97
CA TYR A 202 6.82 31.44 -10.25
C TYR A 202 7.65 31.33 -8.97
N ALA A 203 8.27 30.17 -8.77
CA ALA A 203 9.24 30.00 -7.70
C ALA A 203 10.53 30.74 -8.09
N ASN A 204 11.08 31.53 -7.15
CA ASN A 204 12.30 32.32 -7.32
C ASN A 204 13.40 31.62 -8.14
N ASN A 205 14.16 32.40 -8.91
CA ASN A 205 15.33 31.97 -9.71
C ASN A 205 15.04 31.05 -10.92
N ASN A 206 14.25 31.52 -11.90
CA ASN A 206 14.06 30.90 -13.23
C ASN A 206 13.37 29.52 -13.23
N TRP A 207 12.65 29.18 -12.17
CA TRP A 207 11.81 27.99 -12.13
C TRP A 207 10.35 28.36 -12.36
N CYS A 208 9.68 27.61 -13.22
CA CYS A 208 8.22 27.60 -13.28
C CYS A 208 7.77 26.33 -12.56
N SER A 209 6.94 26.46 -11.54
CA SER A 209 6.28 25.32 -10.91
C SER A 209 4.82 25.26 -11.33
N PHE A 210 4.36 24.06 -11.65
CA PHE A 210 2.98 23.78 -12.01
C PHE A 210 2.40 22.87 -10.93
N LYS A 211 1.36 23.34 -10.24
CA LYS A 211 0.55 22.51 -9.34
C LYS A 211 -0.76 22.18 -10.04
N CYS A 212 -0.98 20.89 -10.29
CA CYS A 212 -2.24 20.39 -10.81
C CYS A 212 -3.16 20.06 -9.64
N HIS A 213 -4.30 20.75 -9.54
CA HIS A 213 -5.35 20.45 -8.57
C HIS A 213 -6.54 19.84 -9.32
N LEU A 214 -6.87 18.58 -8.99
CA LEU A 214 -8.16 18.02 -9.37
C LEU A 214 -9.18 18.32 -8.27
N ASN A 215 -10.23 19.10 -8.60
CA ASN A 215 -11.40 19.33 -7.76
C ASN A 215 -12.30 18.07 -7.80
N SER A 216 -11.84 16.95 -7.24
CA SER A 216 -12.74 15.86 -6.89
C SER A 216 -12.98 15.90 -5.38
N GLN A 217 -14.10 16.51 -4.97
CA GLN A 217 -14.69 16.12 -3.70
C GLN A 217 -15.00 14.61 -3.81
N ASN A 218 -14.37 13.81 -2.95
CA ASN A 218 -14.46 12.33 -2.83
C ASN A 218 -13.41 11.49 -3.59
N THR A 219 -12.12 11.63 -3.26
CA THR A 219 -11.19 10.49 -3.40
C THR A 219 -10.12 10.52 -2.32
N THR A 220 -10.33 9.77 -1.23
CA THR A 220 -9.32 9.50 -0.20
C THR A 220 -8.34 8.44 -0.70
N VAL A 221 -7.05 8.77 -0.72
CA VAL A 221 -5.95 7.82 -0.92
C VAL A 221 -5.88 6.92 0.31
N LYS A 222 -6.09 5.61 0.13
CA LYS A 222 -5.99 4.63 1.21
C LYS A 222 -4.57 4.08 1.21
N MET A 223 -3.68 4.67 2.02
CA MET A 223 -2.46 3.96 2.43
C MET A 223 -2.90 2.64 3.05
N LEU A 224 -2.54 1.52 2.44
CA LEU A 224 -2.89 0.20 2.96
C LEU A 224 -2.15 -0.03 4.28
N MET A 225 -2.86 -0.53 5.28
CA MET A 225 -2.26 -0.85 6.57
C MET A 225 -1.45 -2.14 6.44
N ASP A 226 -0.18 -2.12 6.84
CA ASP A 226 0.65 -3.31 6.87
C ASP A 226 0.10 -4.29 7.90
N PHE A 227 -0.04 -5.55 7.51
CA PHE A 227 -0.58 -6.60 8.37
C PHE A 227 0.36 -7.80 8.37
N TYR A 228 1.16 -7.90 9.43
CA TYR A 228 2.08 -8.99 9.66
C TYR A 228 1.33 -10.19 10.23
N TYR A 229 1.32 -11.29 9.50
CA TYR A 229 0.44 -12.42 9.80
C TYR A 229 0.97 -13.77 9.31
N LEU A 230 0.34 -14.84 9.79
CA LEU A 230 0.38 -16.15 9.16
C LEU A 230 -1.06 -16.60 8.87
N PRO A 231 -1.35 -17.16 7.68
CA PRO A 231 -2.70 -17.56 7.31
C PRO A 231 -3.38 -18.50 8.32
N GLY A 232 -2.67 -19.51 8.82
CA GLY A 232 -3.25 -20.49 9.75
C GLY A 232 -3.63 -19.93 11.13
N SER A 233 -3.01 -18.82 11.55
CA SER A 233 -3.16 -18.26 12.90
C SER A 233 -4.60 -17.76 13.14
N ALA A 234 -5.27 -18.30 14.15
CA ALA A 234 -6.63 -17.90 14.53
C ALA A 234 -6.77 -16.40 14.81
N PRO A 235 -5.91 -15.75 15.63
CA PRO A 235 -6.01 -14.31 15.84
C PRO A 235 -5.77 -13.50 14.56
N CYS A 236 -4.97 -14.01 13.61
CA CYS A 236 -4.80 -13.36 12.30
C CYS A 236 -6.08 -13.47 11.45
N ARG A 237 -6.69 -14.66 11.39
CA ARG A 237 -7.96 -14.88 10.67
C ARG A 237 -9.10 -14.02 11.22
N ALA A 238 -9.15 -13.82 12.53
CA ALA A 238 -10.12 -12.92 13.17
C ALA A 238 -9.98 -11.47 12.67
N VAL A 239 -8.74 -10.96 12.56
CA VAL A 239 -8.49 -9.61 11.99
C VAL A 239 -8.83 -9.55 10.50
N LEU A 240 -8.50 -10.58 9.72
CA LEU A 240 -8.87 -10.65 8.30
C LEU A 240 -10.39 -10.60 8.11
N LEU A 241 -11.15 -11.34 8.94
CA LEU A 241 -12.61 -11.29 8.94
C LEU A 241 -13.13 -9.88 9.25
N ALA A 242 -12.60 -9.24 10.30
CA ALA A 242 -12.99 -7.88 10.66
C ALA A 242 -12.68 -6.87 9.54
N ALA A 243 -11.48 -6.95 8.95
CA ALA A 243 -11.06 -6.09 7.84
C ALA A 243 -11.99 -6.24 6.63
N LYS A 244 -12.31 -7.47 6.23
CA LYS A 244 -13.29 -7.74 5.15
C LYS A 244 -14.67 -7.20 5.49
N ALA A 245 -15.13 -7.36 6.74
CA ALA A 245 -16.44 -6.87 7.17
C ALA A 245 -16.56 -5.34 7.13
N VAL A 246 -15.47 -4.59 7.36
CA VAL A 246 -15.46 -3.12 7.27
C VAL A 246 -15.01 -2.58 5.90
N GLY A 247 -14.71 -3.46 4.93
CA GLY A 247 -14.22 -3.05 3.61
C GLY A 247 -12.80 -2.44 3.65
N VAL A 248 -11.99 -2.90 4.59
CA VAL A 248 -10.56 -2.59 4.67
C VAL A 248 -9.76 -3.62 3.91
N GLU A 249 -8.96 -3.13 2.96
CA GLU A 249 -7.91 -3.89 2.33
C GLU A 249 -6.62 -3.70 3.13
N LEU A 250 -5.91 -4.80 3.36
CA LEU A 250 -4.69 -4.84 4.16
C LEU A 250 -3.51 -5.22 3.27
N ASN A 251 -2.34 -4.63 3.52
CA ASN A 251 -1.10 -5.07 2.90
C ASN A 251 -0.58 -6.30 3.67
N LEU A 252 -0.85 -7.49 3.13
CA LEU A 252 -0.57 -8.76 3.79
C LEU A 252 0.94 -9.08 3.77
N LYS A 253 1.59 -9.05 4.94
CA LYS A 253 3.00 -9.39 5.13
C LYS A 253 3.12 -10.71 5.87
N VAL A 254 3.45 -11.78 5.15
CA VAL A 254 3.68 -13.09 5.76
C VAL A 254 4.94 -13.03 6.61
N LEU A 255 4.85 -13.47 7.88
CA LEU A 255 5.97 -13.53 8.81
C LEU A 255 6.21 -14.97 9.27
N ASP A 256 7.30 -15.59 8.81
CA ASP A 256 7.63 -16.98 9.10
C ASP A 256 8.16 -17.14 10.53
N LEU A 257 7.26 -17.57 11.42
CA LEU A 257 7.59 -17.80 12.83
C LEU A 257 8.59 -18.95 13.02
N MET A 258 8.59 -19.96 12.14
CA MET A 258 9.48 -21.12 12.27
C MET A 258 10.92 -20.77 11.91
N LYS A 259 11.13 -19.76 11.05
CA LYS A 259 12.45 -19.20 10.75
C LYS A 259 12.89 -18.11 11.72
N GLY A 260 12.05 -17.75 12.69
CA GLY A 260 12.38 -16.71 13.67
C GLY A 260 12.31 -15.28 13.13
N GLU A 261 11.58 -15.01 12.04
CA GLU A 261 11.50 -13.66 11.44
C GLU A 261 10.92 -12.62 12.42
N HIS A 262 10.02 -13.05 13.31
CA HIS A 262 9.47 -12.27 14.41
C HIS A 262 10.49 -11.87 15.50
N LEU A 263 11.68 -12.49 15.53
CA LEU A 263 12.75 -12.19 16.48
C LEU A 263 13.81 -11.25 15.89
N THR A 264 13.65 -10.82 14.65
CA THR A 264 14.57 -9.89 14.00
C THR A 264 14.56 -8.52 14.70
N PRO A 265 15.70 -7.82 14.81
CA PRO A 265 15.75 -6.47 15.37
C PRO A 265 14.79 -5.50 14.66
N GLU A 266 14.54 -5.70 13.37
CA GLU A 266 13.61 -4.91 12.56
C GLU A 266 12.17 -5.09 13.03
N PHE A 267 11.72 -6.34 13.23
CA PHE A 267 10.36 -6.61 13.68
C PHE A 267 10.15 -6.25 15.16
N LEU A 268 11.15 -6.48 16.02
CA LEU A 268 11.09 -6.13 17.44
C LEU A 268 10.93 -4.62 17.68
N LYS A 269 11.40 -3.77 16.75
CA LYS A 269 11.14 -2.32 16.78
C LYS A 269 9.66 -1.98 16.53
N ILE A 270 8.94 -2.84 15.81
CA ILE A 270 7.52 -2.68 15.51
C ILE A 270 6.68 -3.26 16.65
N ASN A 271 6.98 -4.49 17.05
CA ASN A 271 6.28 -5.21 18.12
C ASN A 271 7.30 -5.89 19.05
N PRO A 272 7.54 -5.35 20.26
CA PRO A 272 8.47 -5.93 21.23
C PRO A 272 7.98 -7.26 21.82
N GLN A 273 6.68 -7.55 21.76
CA GLN A 273 6.09 -8.85 22.13
C GLN A 273 6.24 -9.88 21.02
N HIS A 274 6.82 -9.51 19.86
CA HIS A 274 7.19 -10.42 18.76
C HIS A 274 6.07 -11.40 18.37
N THR A 275 4.83 -10.90 18.27
CA THR A 275 3.63 -11.70 18.00
C THR A 275 2.96 -11.31 16.68
N ILE A 276 2.20 -12.26 16.15
CA ILE A 276 1.23 -12.01 15.09
C ILE A 276 -0.19 -12.23 15.63
N PRO A 277 -1.19 -11.48 15.15
CA PRO A 277 -1.07 -10.41 14.15
C PRO A 277 -0.42 -9.14 14.71
N THR A 278 0.27 -8.40 13.84
CA THR A 278 0.66 -7.00 14.09
C THR A 278 0.18 -6.14 12.92
N LEU A 279 -0.59 -5.09 13.20
CA LEU A 279 -1.07 -4.12 12.24
C LEU A 279 -0.24 -2.83 12.35
N VAL A 280 0.18 -2.24 11.24
CA VAL A 280 0.78 -0.90 11.19
C VAL A 280 -0.04 -0.01 10.27
N ASP A 281 -0.65 1.01 10.86
CA ASP A 281 -1.48 1.99 10.18
C ASP A 281 -0.81 3.36 10.22
N ASN A 282 -0.13 3.73 9.13
CA ASN A 282 0.54 5.03 8.99
C ASN A 282 1.48 5.35 10.18
N GLY A 283 2.27 4.36 10.61
CA GLY A 283 3.20 4.48 11.74
C GLY A 283 2.61 4.13 13.10
N PHE A 284 1.29 3.96 13.22
CA PHE A 284 0.66 3.42 14.42
C PHE A 284 0.71 1.89 14.39
N ALA A 285 1.59 1.29 15.20
CA ALA A 285 1.69 -0.16 15.36
C ALA A 285 0.77 -0.65 16.49
N LEU A 286 -0.02 -1.69 16.21
CA LEU A 286 -0.92 -2.33 17.16
C LEU A 286 -0.87 -3.86 16.99
N TRP A 287 -0.63 -4.56 18.09
CA TRP A 287 -0.80 -6.01 18.22
C TRP A 287 -1.89 -6.28 19.27
N GLU A 288 -2.27 -7.54 19.48
CA GLU A 288 -3.56 -7.99 20.05
C GLU A 288 -4.72 -7.93 19.05
N SER A 289 -5.11 -9.11 18.53
CA SER A 289 -6.11 -9.24 17.46
C SER A 289 -7.44 -8.59 17.80
N ARG A 290 -7.93 -8.75 19.02
CA ARG A 290 -9.23 -8.22 19.46
C ARG A 290 -9.22 -6.69 19.56
N ALA A 291 -8.09 -6.10 19.94
CA ALA A 291 -7.89 -4.65 19.90
C ALA A 291 -7.82 -4.13 18.46
N ILE A 292 -7.12 -4.85 17.57
CA ILE A 292 -7.08 -4.51 16.14
C ILE A 292 -8.49 -4.55 15.54
N MET A 293 -9.31 -5.56 15.85
CA MET A 293 -10.67 -5.69 15.33
C MET A 293 -11.56 -4.52 15.75
N THR A 294 -11.57 -4.16 17.05
CA THR A 294 -12.36 -3.02 17.53
C THR A 294 -11.84 -1.69 16.99
N TYR A 295 -10.52 -1.55 16.80
CA TYR A 295 -9.89 -0.41 16.13
C TYR A 295 -10.37 -0.26 14.69
N LEU A 296 -10.35 -1.35 13.90
CA LEU A 296 -10.77 -1.34 12.50
C LEU A 296 -12.23 -0.94 12.35
N VAL A 297 -13.12 -1.47 13.19
CA VAL A 297 -14.54 -1.07 13.19
C VAL A 297 -14.71 0.38 13.62
N SER A 298 -14.05 0.79 14.71
CA SER A 298 -14.21 2.14 15.26
C SER A 298 -13.69 3.23 14.31
N LYS A 299 -12.62 2.96 13.56
CA LYS A 299 -11.98 3.93 12.66
C LYS A 299 -12.50 3.87 11.23
N TYR A 300 -12.79 2.68 10.70
CA TYR A 300 -13.11 2.47 9.28
C TYR A 300 -14.50 1.91 9.02
N GLY A 301 -15.25 1.52 10.06
CA GLY A 301 -16.63 1.07 9.91
C GLY A 301 -17.52 2.15 9.32
N LYS A 302 -18.31 1.80 8.30
CA LYS A 302 -19.32 2.72 7.71
C LYS A 302 -20.46 3.02 8.69
N ASN A 303 -20.68 2.14 9.65
CA ASN A 303 -21.60 2.25 10.76
C ASN A 303 -21.00 1.51 11.96
N ASP A 304 -21.69 1.52 13.10
CA ASP A 304 -21.25 0.87 14.32
C ASP A 304 -21.90 -0.50 14.55
N SER A 305 -22.59 -1.12 13.56
CA SER A 305 -23.35 -2.35 13.80
C SER A 305 -22.49 -3.52 14.28
N LEU A 306 -21.23 -3.60 13.82
CA LEU A 306 -20.27 -4.63 14.24
C LEU A 306 -19.71 -4.40 15.65
N TYR A 307 -19.75 -3.15 16.15
CA TYR A 307 -19.26 -2.76 17.48
C TYR A 307 -19.99 -1.50 17.98
N PRO A 308 -21.28 -1.63 18.38
CA PRO A 308 -22.17 -0.49 18.64
C PRO A 308 -21.63 0.43 19.72
N LYS A 309 -21.95 1.73 19.65
CA LYS A 309 -21.53 2.71 20.67
C LYS A 309 -22.39 2.67 21.94
N ASP A 310 -23.54 2.01 21.89
CA ASP A 310 -24.37 1.77 23.08
C ASP A 310 -23.56 1.06 24.17
N PRO A 311 -23.42 1.66 25.38
CA PRO A 311 -22.55 1.12 26.42
C PRO A 311 -22.88 -0.31 26.85
N GLN A 312 -24.16 -0.66 26.94
CA GLN A 312 -24.57 -1.98 27.42
C GLN A 312 -24.27 -3.06 26.37
N THR A 313 -24.66 -2.83 25.12
CA THR A 313 -24.39 -3.74 24.01
C THR A 313 -22.89 -3.91 23.80
N ARG A 314 -22.13 -2.81 23.84
CA ARG A 314 -20.66 -2.84 23.73
C ARG A 314 -20.03 -3.64 24.85
N ALA A 315 -20.47 -3.44 26.10
CA ALA A 315 -19.94 -4.18 27.24
C ALA A 315 -20.13 -5.70 27.11
N VAL A 316 -21.25 -6.15 26.54
CA VAL A 316 -21.46 -7.59 26.27
C VAL A 316 -20.56 -8.09 25.14
N ILE A 317 -20.34 -7.30 24.08
CA ILE A 317 -19.37 -7.64 23.02
C ILE A 317 -17.96 -7.76 23.60
N ASP A 318 -17.54 -6.76 24.39
CA ASP A 318 -16.23 -6.78 25.06
C ASP A 318 -16.11 -8.00 25.97
N GLN A 319 -17.16 -8.33 26.73
CA GLN A 319 -17.19 -9.55 27.55
C GLN A 319 -16.98 -10.81 26.71
N ARG A 320 -17.59 -10.93 25.52
CA ARG A 320 -17.37 -12.07 24.59
C ARG A 320 -15.94 -12.09 24.04
N LEU A 321 -15.36 -10.93 23.73
CA LEU A 321 -13.96 -10.82 23.29
C LEU A 321 -12.99 -11.22 24.40
N TYR A 322 -13.20 -10.78 25.64
CA TYR A 322 -12.38 -11.19 26.79
C TYR A 322 -12.56 -12.68 27.12
N PHE A 323 -13.78 -13.20 27.01
CA PHE A 323 -14.04 -14.64 27.14
C PHE A 323 -13.29 -15.44 26.08
N ASP A 324 -13.31 -14.99 24.81
CA ASP A 324 -12.56 -15.64 23.75
C ASP A 324 -11.05 -15.63 24.04
N LEU A 325 -10.46 -14.49 24.43
CA LEU A 325 -9.04 -14.39 24.77
C LEU A 325 -8.65 -15.27 25.98
N GLY A 326 -9.31 -15.05 27.11
CA GLY A 326 -8.87 -15.57 28.40
C GLY A 326 -9.47 -16.92 28.76
N THR A 327 -10.49 -17.40 28.05
CA THR A 327 -11.16 -18.67 28.34
C THR A 327 -11.18 -19.60 27.14
N LEU A 328 -11.85 -19.26 26.04
CA LEU A 328 -12.02 -20.20 24.93
C LEU A 328 -10.71 -20.46 24.18
N TYR A 329 -10.10 -19.43 23.59
CA TYR A 329 -8.83 -19.55 22.88
C TYR A 329 -7.68 -19.90 23.83
N GLY A 330 -7.69 -19.34 25.05
CA GLY A 330 -6.70 -19.68 26.08
C GLY A 330 -6.67 -21.19 26.37
N ARG A 331 -7.83 -21.81 26.61
CA ARG A 331 -7.91 -23.25 26.89
C ARG A 331 -7.65 -24.10 25.64
N LEU A 332 -8.03 -23.63 24.45
CA LEU A 332 -7.63 -24.25 23.18
C LEU A 332 -6.10 -24.32 23.07
N SER A 333 -5.43 -23.18 23.29
CA SER A 333 -3.98 -23.05 23.26
C SER A 333 -3.34 -23.98 24.30
N ASP A 334 -3.81 -23.96 25.55
CA ASP A 334 -3.27 -24.80 26.62
C ASP A 334 -3.37 -26.30 26.32
N TYR A 335 -4.42 -26.72 25.61
CA TYR A 335 -4.66 -28.11 25.24
C TYR A 335 -3.84 -28.55 24.01
N TYR A 336 -3.89 -27.79 22.91
CA TYR A 336 -3.28 -28.21 21.65
C TYR A 336 -1.81 -27.81 21.50
N TYR A 337 -1.40 -26.61 21.94
CA TYR A 337 -0.07 -26.09 21.59
C TYR A 337 1.11 -26.81 22.26
N PRO A 338 1.01 -27.26 23.53
CA PRO A 338 2.04 -28.11 24.11
C PRO A 338 2.25 -29.41 23.34
N VAL A 339 1.20 -29.97 22.75
CA VAL A 339 1.29 -31.18 21.91
C VAL A 339 1.92 -30.84 20.56
N LEU A 340 1.39 -29.83 19.86
CA LEU A 340 1.83 -29.47 18.51
C LEU A 340 3.26 -28.94 18.44
N PHE A 341 3.69 -28.16 19.44
CA PHE A 341 4.96 -27.44 19.40
C PHE A 341 5.94 -27.85 20.51
N GLY A 342 5.48 -28.56 21.53
CA GLY A 342 6.27 -28.93 22.71
C GLY A 342 6.51 -30.44 22.89
N GLY A 343 5.92 -31.29 22.04
CA GLY A 343 6.07 -32.76 22.15
C GLY A 343 5.39 -33.37 23.38
N ALA A 344 4.46 -32.64 24.02
CA ALA A 344 3.66 -33.17 25.12
C ALA A 344 2.58 -34.14 24.61
N SER A 345 2.03 -34.97 25.50
CA SER A 345 0.79 -35.72 25.24
C SER A 345 -0.44 -34.88 25.54
N TYR A 346 -1.58 -35.23 24.95
CA TYR A 346 -2.87 -34.62 25.31
C TYR A 346 -3.19 -34.81 26.79
N ASP A 347 -3.63 -33.74 27.44
CA ASP A 347 -3.92 -33.68 28.87
C ASP A 347 -5.44 -33.71 29.10
N PRO A 348 -6.00 -34.76 29.75
CA PRO A 348 -7.42 -34.86 30.01
C PRO A 348 -8.00 -33.71 30.84
N GLU A 349 -7.25 -33.15 31.79
CA GLU A 349 -7.75 -32.06 32.63
C GLU A 349 -7.92 -30.78 31.80
N LYS A 350 -7.01 -30.55 30.85
CA LYS A 350 -7.11 -29.42 29.92
C LYS A 350 -8.21 -29.62 28.88
N LEU A 351 -8.46 -30.87 28.47
CA LEU A 351 -9.61 -31.20 27.63
C LEU A 351 -10.92 -30.83 28.34
N THR A 352 -11.12 -31.25 29.58
CA THR A 352 -12.31 -30.90 30.37
C THR A 352 -12.49 -29.39 30.50
N LYS A 353 -11.40 -28.64 30.73
CA LYS A 353 -11.46 -27.17 30.75
C LYS A 353 -11.89 -26.62 29.39
N LEU A 354 -11.35 -27.14 28.28
CA LEU A 354 -11.76 -26.72 26.94
C LEU A 354 -13.24 -27.02 26.67
N GLU A 355 -13.72 -28.20 27.02
CA GLU A 355 -15.14 -28.59 26.95
C GLU A 355 -16.03 -27.62 27.75
N ASP A 356 -15.64 -27.27 28.98
CA ASP A 356 -16.35 -26.27 29.78
C ASP A 356 -16.43 -24.90 29.09
N ALA A 357 -15.38 -24.49 28.37
CA ALA A 357 -15.41 -23.24 27.63
C ALA A 357 -16.38 -23.30 26.44
N VAL A 358 -16.40 -24.40 25.69
CA VAL A 358 -17.37 -24.58 24.60
C VAL A 358 -18.79 -24.63 25.16
N LYS A 359 -19.00 -25.25 26.32
CA LYS A 359 -20.29 -25.25 27.04
C LYS A 359 -20.75 -23.85 27.45
N PHE A 360 -19.84 -23.00 27.92
CA PHE A 360 -20.18 -21.60 28.21
C PHE A 360 -20.57 -20.85 26.94
N LEU A 361 -19.86 -21.04 25.84
CA LEU A 361 -20.22 -20.45 24.55
C LEU A 361 -21.61 -20.93 24.10
N ASP A 362 -21.90 -22.23 24.22
CA ASP A 362 -23.21 -22.80 23.88
C ASP A 362 -24.34 -22.15 24.70
N THR A 363 -24.09 -21.91 25.99
CA THR A 363 -25.03 -21.21 26.88
C THR A 363 -25.21 -19.74 26.48
N PHE A 364 -24.14 -19.05 26.09
CA PHE A 364 -24.21 -17.65 25.66
C PHE A 364 -24.99 -17.47 24.35
N LEU A 365 -25.11 -18.52 23.55
CA LEU A 365 -25.80 -18.54 22.26
C LEU A 365 -27.27 -18.95 22.37
N GLU A 366 -27.72 -19.43 23.54
CA GLU A 366 -29.10 -19.81 23.80
C GLU A 366 -30.05 -18.63 23.52
N GLY A 367 -31.05 -18.85 22.66
CA GLY A 367 -32.03 -17.82 22.30
C GLY A 367 -31.52 -16.66 21.42
N HIS A 368 -30.28 -16.72 20.91
CA HIS A 368 -29.68 -15.66 20.10
C HIS A 368 -29.17 -16.18 18.75
N ASP A 369 -29.30 -15.41 17.67
CA ASP A 369 -28.74 -15.82 16.36
C ASP A 369 -27.22 -15.67 16.30
N PHE A 370 -26.66 -14.75 17.11
CA PHE A 370 -25.24 -14.43 17.19
C PHE A 370 -24.77 -14.38 18.65
N ALA A 371 -23.47 -14.24 18.88
CA ALA A 371 -22.88 -14.21 20.22
C ALA A 371 -23.39 -13.05 21.09
N VAL A 372 -23.90 -11.99 20.45
CA VAL A 372 -24.59 -10.86 21.09
C VAL A 372 -25.86 -10.53 20.32
N GLY A 373 -27.00 -11.01 20.82
CA GLY A 373 -28.31 -10.72 20.23
C GLY A 373 -28.48 -11.31 18.83
N ASN A 374 -29.08 -10.53 17.92
CA ASN A 374 -29.52 -11.02 16.60
C ASN A 374 -28.79 -10.34 15.44
N SER A 375 -27.58 -9.84 15.66
CA SER A 375 -26.76 -9.23 14.61
C SER A 375 -25.29 -9.63 14.76
N LEU A 376 -24.63 -9.81 13.62
CA LEU A 376 -23.20 -10.14 13.57
C LEU A 376 -22.38 -9.01 14.20
N THR A 377 -21.44 -9.36 15.07
CA THR A 377 -20.52 -8.41 15.72
C THR A 377 -19.06 -8.86 15.60
N VAL A 378 -18.11 -8.02 16.04
CA VAL A 378 -16.71 -8.42 16.16
C VAL A 378 -16.49 -9.60 17.13
N ALA A 379 -17.40 -9.83 18.09
CA ALA A 379 -17.33 -11.00 18.96
C ALA A 379 -17.48 -12.30 18.15
N ASP A 380 -18.46 -12.34 17.24
CA ASP A 380 -18.69 -13.50 16.37
C ASP A 380 -17.48 -13.79 15.48
N LEU A 381 -16.90 -12.75 14.88
CA LEU A 381 -15.73 -12.87 14.01
C LEU A 381 -14.48 -13.38 14.74
N SER A 382 -14.35 -13.04 16.02
CA SER A 382 -13.25 -13.52 16.87
C SER A 382 -13.48 -14.97 17.28
N LEU A 383 -14.65 -15.26 17.85
CA LEU A 383 -15.04 -16.58 18.32
C LEU A 383 -15.01 -17.61 17.19
N VAL A 384 -15.46 -17.26 15.97
CA VAL A 384 -15.52 -18.21 14.85
C VAL A 384 -14.14 -18.61 14.37
N ALA A 385 -13.14 -17.73 14.48
CA ALA A 385 -11.76 -18.08 14.19
C ALA A 385 -11.24 -19.14 15.18
N THR A 386 -11.61 -19.05 16.45
CA THR A 386 -11.32 -20.06 17.49
C THR A 386 -12.09 -21.36 17.24
N VAL A 387 -13.41 -21.31 17.07
CA VAL A 387 -14.26 -22.50 16.89
C VAL A 387 -13.94 -23.26 15.61
N SER A 388 -13.67 -22.56 14.49
CA SER A 388 -13.19 -23.23 13.27
C SER A 388 -11.83 -23.91 13.44
N THR A 389 -11.00 -23.48 14.40
CA THR A 389 -9.76 -24.17 14.75
C THR A 389 -10.04 -25.47 15.49
N LEU A 390 -11.01 -25.47 16.41
CA LEU A 390 -11.47 -26.68 17.09
C LEU A 390 -12.03 -27.70 16.10
N ASP A 391 -12.88 -27.24 15.18
CA ASP A 391 -13.49 -28.07 14.13
C ASP A 391 -12.45 -28.79 13.28
N VAL A 392 -11.44 -28.09 12.74
CA VAL A 392 -10.39 -28.75 11.95
C VAL A 392 -9.43 -29.59 12.79
N MET A 393 -9.38 -29.39 14.09
CA MET A 393 -8.61 -30.21 15.04
C MET A 393 -9.42 -31.39 15.58
N ASP A 394 -10.53 -31.72 14.93
CA ASP A 394 -11.37 -32.89 15.21
C ASP A 394 -11.97 -32.88 16.63
N PHE A 395 -12.15 -31.68 17.23
CA PHE A 395 -12.87 -31.53 18.50
C PHE A 395 -14.36 -31.79 18.27
N ASP A 396 -14.98 -32.62 19.10
CA ASP A 396 -16.39 -32.97 18.94
C ASP A 396 -17.31 -31.82 19.37
N LEU A 397 -17.87 -31.13 18.37
CA LEU A 397 -18.85 -30.06 18.56
C LEU A 397 -20.30 -30.57 18.62
N THR A 398 -20.56 -31.86 18.38
CA THR A 398 -21.93 -32.43 18.33
C THR A 398 -22.76 -32.24 19.60
N PRO A 399 -22.19 -32.21 20.83
CA PRO A 399 -22.97 -31.95 22.04
C PRO A 399 -23.49 -30.51 22.17
N TYR A 400 -22.97 -29.57 21.37
CA TYR A 400 -23.17 -28.12 21.52
C TYR A 400 -24.03 -27.58 20.38
N SER A 401 -25.34 -27.84 20.46
CA SER A 401 -26.27 -27.54 19.37
C SER A 401 -26.38 -26.05 19.02
N ASN A 402 -26.24 -25.15 20.00
CA ASN A 402 -26.27 -23.71 19.75
C ASN A 402 -24.98 -23.27 19.06
N VAL A 403 -23.83 -23.82 19.45
CA VAL A 403 -22.54 -23.58 18.79
C VAL A 403 -22.58 -24.03 17.34
N LEU A 404 -23.08 -25.24 17.03
CA LEU A 404 -23.17 -25.73 15.65
C LEU A 404 -24.07 -24.85 14.79
N ARG A 405 -25.26 -24.50 15.29
CA ARG A 405 -26.19 -23.60 14.59
C ARG A 405 -25.54 -22.24 14.31
N TRP A 406 -24.96 -21.64 15.35
CA TRP A 406 -24.27 -20.36 15.24
C TRP A 406 -23.09 -20.43 14.27
N PHE A 407 -22.31 -21.52 14.30
CA PHE A 407 -21.14 -21.67 13.45
C PHE A 407 -21.51 -21.67 11.97
N GLU A 408 -22.54 -22.44 11.58
CA GLU A 408 -23.06 -22.42 10.21
C GLU A 408 -23.66 -21.07 9.82
N LYS A 409 -24.34 -20.40 10.77
CA LYS A 409 -24.87 -19.05 10.54
C LYS A 409 -23.76 -18.05 10.26
N VAL A 410 -22.68 -18.04 11.05
CA VAL A 410 -21.54 -17.12 10.85
C VAL A 410 -20.81 -17.45 9.55
N LYS A 411 -20.58 -18.73 9.23
CA LYS A 411 -20.02 -19.15 7.94
C LYS A 411 -20.81 -18.60 6.75
N ALA A 412 -22.14 -18.64 6.83
CA ALA A 412 -23.02 -18.18 5.77
C ALA A 412 -23.18 -16.65 5.68
N THR A 413 -22.92 -15.91 6.77
CA THR A 413 -23.24 -14.48 6.85
C THR A 413 -22.03 -13.56 6.99
N ALA A 414 -20.90 -14.06 7.49
CA ALA A 414 -19.69 -13.27 7.61
C ALA A 414 -19.12 -12.91 6.22
N PRO A 415 -18.86 -11.62 5.93
CA PRO A 415 -18.33 -11.21 4.64
C PRO A 415 -17.00 -11.90 4.31
N PHE A 416 -16.93 -12.55 3.14
CA PHE A 416 -15.74 -13.21 2.63
C PHE A 416 -15.17 -14.29 3.58
N TYR A 417 -16.04 -14.99 4.32
CA TYR A 417 -15.64 -16.02 5.30
C TYR A 417 -14.64 -17.04 4.74
N ASP A 418 -14.88 -17.59 3.55
CA ASP A 418 -14.00 -18.60 2.96
C ASP A 418 -12.60 -18.06 2.65
N GLU A 419 -12.50 -16.81 2.21
CA GLU A 419 -11.22 -16.17 1.89
C GLU A 419 -10.44 -15.81 3.17
N ALA A 420 -11.12 -15.22 4.15
CA ALA A 420 -10.49 -14.72 5.38
C ALA A 420 -10.23 -15.83 6.41
N ASN A 421 -11.09 -16.86 6.45
CA ASN A 421 -11.03 -17.92 7.47
C ASN A 421 -11.06 -19.33 6.89
N GLY A 422 -12.07 -19.69 6.07
CA GLY A 422 -12.33 -21.08 5.67
C GLY A 422 -11.20 -21.78 4.92
N LYS A 423 -10.50 -21.08 4.01
CA LYS A 423 -9.28 -21.59 3.35
C LYS A 423 -8.08 -21.56 4.28
N ASN A 424 -7.95 -20.48 5.06
CA ASN A 424 -6.81 -20.22 5.92
C ASN A 424 -6.71 -21.20 7.10
N VAL A 425 -7.84 -21.63 7.67
CA VAL A 425 -7.88 -22.61 8.78
C VAL A 425 -7.42 -24.01 8.32
N LYS A 426 -7.58 -24.36 7.04
CA LYS A 426 -7.06 -25.61 6.47
C LYS A 426 -5.53 -25.62 6.42
N ILE A 427 -4.90 -24.46 6.28
CA ILE A 427 -3.43 -24.33 6.35
C ILE A 427 -2.94 -24.67 7.77
N PHE A 428 -3.68 -24.27 8.81
CA PHE A 428 -3.40 -24.67 10.19
C PHE A 428 -3.51 -26.18 10.37
N LYS A 429 -4.57 -26.82 9.86
CA LYS A 429 -4.73 -28.29 9.92
C LYS A 429 -3.58 -29.01 9.24
N GLN A 430 -3.18 -28.60 8.04
CA GLN A 430 -2.05 -29.19 7.33
C GLN A 430 -0.74 -29.10 8.15
N MET A 431 -0.49 -27.95 8.78
CA MET A 431 0.65 -27.78 9.68
C MET A 431 0.54 -28.70 10.90
N ALA A 432 -0.61 -28.75 11.56
CA ALA A 432 -0.85 -29.58 12.73
C ALA A 432 -0.66 -31.08 12.42
N ASP A 433 -1.25 -31.58 11.34
CA ASP A 433 -1.09 -32.97 10.89
C ASP A 433 0.37 -33.30 10.55
N SER A 434 1.12 -32.34 9.99
CA SER A 434 2.55 -32.50 9.73
C SER A 434 3.39 -32.55 11.01
N LEU A 435 2.98 -31.88 12.08
CA LEU A 435 3.67 -31.86 13.36
C LEU A 435 3.38 -33.12 14.17
N LEU A 436 2.12 -33.59 14.17
CA LEU A 436 1.69 -34.80 14.89
C LEU A 436 2.21 -36.12 14.29
N LYS A 437 2.66 -36.10 13.03
CA LYS A 437 3.28 -37.26 12.36
C LYS A 437 4.78 -37.42 12.65
N LYS A 438 5.42 -36.39 13.21
CA LYS A 438 6.81 -36.43 13.67
C LYS A 438 6.86 -36.94 15.10
#